data_AF-A0A9P1C375-F1
#
_entry.id   AF-A0A9P1C375-F1
#
_cell.length_a   1.000
_cell.length_b   1.000
_cell.length_c   1.000
_cell.angle_alpha   90.00
_cell.angle_beta   90.00
_cell.angle_gamma   90.00
#
_symmetry.space_group_name_H-M   'P 1'
#
loop_
_entity.id
_entity.type
_entity.pdbx_description
1 polymer ?
#
loop_
_entity_poly.entity_id
_entity_poly.type
_entity_poly.pdbx_seq_one_letter_code
_entity_poly.pdbx_strand_id
1 'polypeptide(L)'
;MKKALFAFGQWYDLQIQVRPVATKALTSSFLAVCSSVVAQIIRRKLSLKEVLSFTLQAAPPFSHFWFAMLEAKLGPGKALLKTALDQLFFRPIMVFYCFVATGVLSGKRWAEVHANVQRNFAKVVINSWKVWPGAIFLTQRYLPQHYRSAFIELLAFFWDVYESLMICSEEVTDEKE
;
A
#
# COMPACT_ATOMS: atom_id res chain seq x y z
N MET A 1 -21.25 23.01 -0.49
CA MET A 1 -20.14 22.09 -0.83
C MET A 1 -18.75 22.61 -0.42
N LYS A 2 -18.24 23.74 -0.94
CA LYS A 2 -16.87 24.22 -0.63
C LYS A 2 -16.56 24.39 0.87
N LYS A 3 -17.51 24.94 1.65
CA LYS A 3 -17.37 25.10 3.12
C LYS A 3 -17.30 23.77 3.87
N ALA A 4 -18.08 22.78 3.45
CA ALA A 4 -18.07 21.44 4.06
C ALA A 4 -16.76 20.70 3.77
N LEU A 5 -16.25 20.83 2.53
CA LEU A 5 -14.96 20.25 2.15
C LEU A 5 -13.80 20.87 2.96
N PHE A 6 -13.85 22.20 3.14
CA PHE A 6 -12.87 22.93 3.93
C PHE A 6 -12.92 22.56 5.41
N ALA A 7 -14.12 22.47 5.99
CA ALA A 7 -14.32 22.06 7.38
C ALA A 7 -13.85 20.61 7.62
N PHE A 8 -14.09 19.71 6.66
CA PHE A 8 -13.59 18.34 6.71
C PHE A 8 -12.06 18.29 6.67
N GLY A 9 -11.43 19.07 5.79
CA GLY A 9 -9.97 19.16 5.71
C GLY A 9 -9.34 19.60 7.04
N GLN A 10 -9.88 20.67 7.64
CA GLN A 10 -9.42 21.15 8.96
C GLN A 10 -9.62 20.10 10.06
N TRP A 11 -10.75 19.40 10.05
CA TRP A 11 -11.00 18.32 11.00
C TRP A 11 -10.00 17.17 10.83
N TYR A 12 -9.72 16.76 9.59
CA TYR A 12 -8.75 15.69 9.29
C TYR A 12 -7.34 16.09 9.72
N ASP A 13 -6.94 17.33 9.47
CA ASP A 13 -5.65 17.89 9.91
C ASP A 13 -5.50 17.88 11.43
N LEU A 14 -6.58 18.15 12.17
CA LEU A 14 -6.57 18.01 13.63
C LEU A 14 -6.44 16.55 14.05
N GLN A 15 -7.19 15.64 13.42
CA GLN A 15 -7.14 14.22 13.78
C GLN A 15 -5.77 13.60 13.50
N ILE A 16 -5.11 13.94 12.39
CA ILE A 16 -3.79 13.40 12.05
C ILE A 16 -2.71 13.86 13.03
N GLN A 17 -2.91 15.00 13.72
CA GLN A 17 -2.00 15.51 14.74
C GLN A 17 -2.32 14.95 16.13
N VAL A 18 -3.60 14.90 16.52
CA VAL A 18 -4.03 14.46 17.86
C VAL A 18 -3.95 12.94 18.02
N ARG A 19 -4.28 12.16 16.98
CA ARG A 19 -4.29 10.69 17.00
C ARG A 19 -3.66 10.09 15.75
N PRO A 20 -2.37 10.34 15.47
CA PRO A 20 -1.72 10.01 14.20
C PRO A 20 -1.81 8.53 13.83
N VAL A 21 -1.62 7.62 14.78
CA VAL A 21 -1.64 6.17 14.53
C VAL A 21 -3.05 5.69 14.17
N ALA A 22 -4.05 6.08 14.96
CA ALA A 22 -5.43 5.66 14.76
C ALA A 22 -6.02 6.24 13.47
N THR A 23 -5.82 7.54 13.22
CA THR A 23 -6.33 8.21 12.01
C THR A 23 -5.72 7.62 10.75
N LYS A 24 -4.42 7.33 10.75
CA LYS A 24 -3.75 6.68 9.63
C LYS A 24 -4.25 5.25 9.44
N ALA A 25 -4.25 4.42 10.49
CA ALA A 25 -4.76 3.05 10.42
C ALA A 25 -6.20 2.98 9.86
N LEU A 26 -7.09 3.89 10.28
CA LEU A 26 -8.45 3.98 9.75
C LEU A 26 -8.47 4.40 8.28
N THR A 27 -7.65 5.38 7.89
CA THR A 27 -7.54 5.83 6.50
C THR A 27 -7.01 4.70 5.61
N SER A 28 -5.95 4.00 6.04
CA SER A 28 -5.36 2.87 5.31
C SER A 28 -6.35 1.72 5.16
N SER A 29 -7.06 1.37 6.25
CA SER A 29 -8.07 0.31 6.24
C SER A 29 -9.23 0.64 5.29
N PHE A 30 -9.70 1.89 5.32
CA PHE A 30 -10.76 2.35 4.42
C PHE A 30 -10.32 2.27 2.96
N LEU A 31 -9.13 2.77 2.64
CA LEU A 31 -8.57 2.70 1.28
C LEU A 31 -8.37 1.26 0.83
N ALA A 32 -7.95 0.35 1.71
CA ALA A 32 -7.80 -1.07 1.40
C ALA A 32 -9.13 -1.78 1.15
N VAL A 33 -10.19 -1.43 1.90
CA VAL A 33 -11.55 -1.91 1.60
C VAL A 33 -11.97 -1.43 0.22
N CYS A 34 -11.79 -0.15 -0.08
CA CYS A 34 -12.13 0.42 -1.38
C CYS A 34 -11.35 -0.25 -2.51
N SER A 35 -10.02 -0.42 -2.37
CA SER A 35 -9.18 -1.04 -3.40
C SER A 35 -9.60 -2.49 -3.63
N SER A 36 -9.79 -3.26 -2.56
CA SER A 36 -10.22 -4.65 -2.65
C SER A 36 -11.60 -4.79 -3.29
N VAL A 37 -12.57 -3.93 -2.97
CA VAL A 37 -13.90 -3.98 -3.59
C VAL A 37 -13.82 -3.66 -5.07
N VAL A 38 -13.11 -2.60 -5.47
CA VAL A 38 -12.94 -2.24 -6.88
C VAL A 38 -12.23 -3.35 -7.65
N ALA A 39 -11.14 -3.90 -7.11
CA ALA A 39 -10.41 -5.02 -7.67
C ALA A 39 -11.29 -6.26 -7.88
N GLN A 40 -12.19 -6.54 -6.95
CA GLN A 40 -13.11 -7.68 -7.02
C GLN A 40 -14.25 -7.46 -8.02
N ILE A 41 -14.75 -6.22 -8.15
CA ILE A 41 -15.73 -5.86 -9.17
C ILE A 41 -15.12 -6.05 -10.57
N ILE A 42 -13.87 -5.61 -10.77
CA ILE A 42 -13.14 -5.80 -12.03
C ILE A 42 -13.00 -7.30 -12.35
N ARG A 43 -12.61 -8.10 -11.37
CA ARG A 43 -12.50 -9.57 -11.49
C ARG A 43 -13.86 -10.31 -11.51
N ARG A 44 -14.98 -9.57 -11.45
CA ARG A 44 -16.36 -10.12 -11.39
C ARG A 44 -16.56 -11.17 -10.29
N LYS A 45 -15.80 -11.08 -9.20
CA LYS A 45 -15.81 -12.06 -8.10
C LYS A 45 -15.74 -11.35 -6.76
N LEU A 46 -16.85 -11.38 -6.01
CA LEU A 46 -16.94 -10.80 -4.68
C LEU A 46 -16.60 -11.86 -3.61
N SER A 47 -15.63 -11.54 -2.75
CA SER A 47 -15.17 -12.38 -1.65
C SER A 47 -14.95 -11.53 -0.41
N LEU A 48 -15.86 -11.68 0.57
CA LEU A 48 -15.74 -11.01 1.86
C LEU A 48 -14.45 -11.41 2.60
N LYS A 49 -14.05 -12.69 2.48
CA LYS A 49 -12.79 -13.18 3.07
C LYS A 49 -11.58 -12.42 2.53
N GLU A 50 -11.58 -12.10 1.24
CA GLU A 50 -10.50 -11.36 0.60
C GLU A 50 -10.51 -9.89 1.03
N VAL A 51 -11.68 -9.25 1.08
CA VAL A 51 -11.82 -7.87 1.61
C VAL A 51 -11.30 -7.78 3.04
N LEU A 52 -11.71 -8.71 3.91
CA LEU A 52 -11.24 -8.77 5.29
C LEU A 52 -9.73 -8.99 5.36
N SER A 53 -9.19 -9.88 4.52
CA SER A 53 -7.75 -10.17 4.49
C SER A 53 -6.92 -8.96 4.08
N PHE A 54 -7.34 -8.21 3.05
CA PHE A 54 -6.67 -6.99 2.61
C PHE A 54 -6.76 -5.89 3.68
N THR A 55 -7.92 -5.74 4.31
CA THR A 55 -8.14 -4.74 5.36
C THR A 55 -7.26 -5.01 6.58
N LEU A 56 -7.17 -6.27 7.03
CA LEU A 56 -6.31 -6.67 8.15
C LEU A 56 -4.82 -6.43 7.84
N GLN A 57 -4.41 -6.66 6.60
CA GLN A 57 -3.03 -6.43 6.18
C GLN A 57 -2.66 -4.94 6.17
N ALA A 58 -3.61 -4.06 5.79
CA ALA A 58 -3.41 -2.62 5.69
C ALA A 58 -3.66 -1.85 7.00
N ALA A 59 -4.29 -2.48 8.00
CA ALA A 59 -4.61 -1.84 9.28
C ALA A 59 -3.38 -1.32 10.05
N PRO A 60 -2.23 -2.02 10.12
CA PRO A 60 -1.07 -1.50 10.81
C PRO A 60 -0.44 -0.35 10.02
N PRO A 61 -0.18 0.81 10.64
CA PRO A 61 0.34 1.98 9.94
C PRO A 61 1.87 1.88 9.75
N PHE A 62 2.34 0.86 9.03
CA PHE A 62 3.78 0.61 8.80
C PHE A 62 4.49 1.81 8.18
N SER A 63 3.84 2.48 7.22
CA SER A 63 4.36 3.67 6.54
C SER A 63 4.62 4.83 7.51
N HIS A 64 3.78 4.99 8.55
CA HIS A 64 3.93 6.02 9.57
C HIS A 64 5.25 5.83 10.33
N PHE A 65 5.47 4.63 10.87
CA PHE A 65 6.66 4.32 11.65
C PHE A 65 7.93 4.39 10.80
N TRP A 66 7.87 3.91 9.56
CA TRP A 66 9.00 3.96 8.64
C TRP A 66 9.43 5.40 8.32
N PHE A 67 8.49 6.27 7.94
CA PHE A 67 8.82 7.66 7.66
C PHE A 67 9.26 8.43 8.92
N ALA A 68 8.66 8.16 10.07
CA ALA A 68 9.09 8.74 11.34
C ALA A 68 10.54 8.34 11.68
N MET A 69 10.90 7.07 11.49
CA MET A 69 12.26 6.58 11.71
C MET A 69 13.27 7.24 10.75
N LEU A 70 12.94 7.32 9.45
CA LEU A 70 13.81 7.96 8.47
C LEU A 70 14.04 9.45 8.79
N GLU A 71 13.01 10.17 9.23
CA GLU A 71 13.16 11.57 9.65
C GLU A 71 14.01 11.68 10.92
N ALA A 72 13.76 10.85 11.94
CA ALA A 72 14.52 10.86 13.19
C ALA A 72 16.01 10.54 12.97
N LYS A 73 16.36 9.68 12.02
CA LYS A 73 17.74 9.25 11.76
C LYS A 73 18.49 10.11 10.75
N LEU A 74 17.82 10.63 9.72
CA LEU A 74 18.49 11.30 8.60
C LEU A 74 18.31 12.83 8.61
N GLY A 75 17.35 13.33 9.40
CA GLY A 75 16.97 14.73 9.47
C GLY A 75 16.21 15.19 8.22
N PRO A 76 15.88 16.49 8.13
CA PRO A 76 15.19 17.05 6.97
C PRO A 76 16.04 16.93 5.69
N GLY A 77 15.36 16.81 4.54
CA GLY A 77 16.01 16.65 3.24
C GLY A 77 16.41 15.20 2.91
N LYS A 78 17.41 15.03 2.03
CA LYS A 78 17.94 13.73 1.56
C LYS A 78 16.87 12.81 0.95
N ALA A 79 15.93 13.39 0.20
CA ALA A 79 14.84 12.64 -0.42
C ALA A 79 15.34 11.44 -1.23
N LEU A 80 16.43 11.59 -1.99
CA LEU A 80 17.03 10.51 -2.76
C LEU A 80 17.48 9.32 -1.89
N LEU A 81 18.19 9.59 -0.78
CA LEU A 81 18.64 8.56 0.14
C LEU A 81 17.47 7.88 0.85
N LYS A 82 16.48 8.67 1.30
CA LYS A 82 15.25 8.13 1.92
C LYS A 82 14.50 7.23 0.95
N THR A 83 14.40 7.62 -0.31
CA THR A 83 13.83 6.79 -1.38
C THR A 83 14.64 5.52 -1.58
N ALA A 84 15.97 5.59 -1.68
CA ALA A 84 16.80 4.41 -1.84
C ALA A 84 16.61 3.40 -0.70
N LEU A 85 16.59 3.88 0.55
CA LEU A 85 16.33 3.03 1.72
C LEU A 85 14.92 2.42 1.69
N ASP A 86 13.92 3.19 1.26
CA ASP A 86 12.54 2.68 1.10
C ASP A 86 12.47 1.55 0.08
N GLN A 87 13.10 1.73 -1.09
CA GLN A 87 13.06 0.74 -2.16
C GLN A 87 13.87 -0.51 -1.87
N LEU A 88 14.99 -0.39 -1.15
CA LEU A 88 15.91 -1.50 -0.86
C LEU A 88 15.53 -2.30 0.38
N PHE A 89 14.90 -1.67 1.38
CA PHE A 89 14.60 -2.35 2.65
C PHE A 89 13.10 -2.44 2.89
N PHE A 90 12.43 -1.31 2.98
CA PHE A 90 11.02 -1.28 3.38
C PHE A 90 10.14 -2.03 2.38
N ARG A 91 10.33 -1.80 1.08
CA ARG A 91 9.51 -2.41 0.04
C ARG A 91 9.65 -3.93 -0.05
N PRO A 92 10.87 -4.51 -0.08
CA PRO A 92 11.02 -5.97 -0.02
C PRO A 92 10.40 -6.58 1.25
N ILE A 93 10.56 -5.93 2.40
CA ILE A 93 9.97 -6.41 3.67
C ILE A 93 8.44 -6.40 3.59
N MET A 94 7.84 -5.31 3.07
CA MET A 94 6.38 -5.20 2.95
C MET A 94 5.81 -6.19 1.94
N VAL A 95 6.48 -6.39 0.79
CA VAL A 95 6.07 -7.41 -0.19
C VAL A 95 6.11 -8.81 0.43
N PHE A 96 7.19 -9.14 1.15
CA PHE A 96 7.30 -10.42 1.84
C PHE A 96 6.19 -10.61 2.89
N TYR A 97 5.94 -9.57 3.69
CA TYR A 97 4.83 -9.54 4.65
C TYR A 97 3.49 -9.83 3.96
N CYS A 98 3.17 -9.17 2.85
CA CYS A 98 1.91 -9.40 2.12
C CYS A 98 1.78 -10.85 1.62
N PHE A 99 2.86 -11.43 1.08
CA PHE A 99 2.85 -12.84 0.66
C PHE A 99 2.56 -13.80 1.82
N VAL A 100 3.24 -13.61 2.95
CA VAL A 100 3.08 -14.45 4.14
C VAL A 100 1.68 -14.26 4.73
N ALA A 101 1.26 -13.02 4.94
CA ALA A 101 -0.04 -12.69 5.53
C ALA A 101 -1.19 -13.21 4.65
N THR A 102 -1.13 -13.00 3.34
CA THR A 102 -2.13 -13.55 2.41
C THR A 102 -2.17 -15.07 2.45
N GLY A 103 -1.00 -15.73 2.52
CA GLY A 103 -0.90 -17.19 2.64
C GLY A 103 -1.58 -17.73 3.90
N VAL A 104 -1.24 -17.14 5.05
CA VAL A 104 -1.78 -17.51 6.36
C VAL A 104 -3.29 -17.25 6.44
N LEU A 105 -3.75 -16.06 6.04
CA LEU A 105 -5.17 -15.68 6.05
C LEU A 105 -6.01 -16.50 5.07
N SER A 106 -5.40 -16.98 3.98
CA SER A 106 -6.05 -17.90 3.05
C SER A 106 -6.15 -19.33 3.60
N GLY A 107 -5.39 -19.69 4.63
CA GLY A 107 -5.32 -21.04 5.18
C GLY A 107 -4.42 -21.98 4.37
N LYS A 108 -3.45 -21.45 3.62
CA LYS A 108 -2.51 -22.24 2.81
C LYS A 108 -1.47 -22.93 3.69
N ARG A 109 -0.97 -24.09 3.25
CA ARG A 109 0.14 -24.75 3.94
C ARG A 109 1.43 -23.95 3.78
N TRP A 110 2.32 -24.02 4.77
CA TRP A 110 3.58 -23.27 4.73
C TRP A 110 4.45 -23.58 3.49
N ALA A 111 4.45 -24.83 3.03
CA ALA A 111 5.14 -25.22 1.80
C ALA A 111 4.63 -24.47 0.55
N GLU A 112 3.31 -24.22 0.46
CA GLU A 112 2.71 -23.48 -0.65
C GLU A 112 3.06 -21.99 -0.58
N VAL A 113 3.06 -21.41 0.64
CA VAL A 113 3.45 -20.01 0.86
C VAL A 113 4.91 -19.81 0.48
N HIS A 114 5.79 -20.70 0.95
CA HIS A 114 7.21 -20.67 0.63
C HIS A 114 7.47 -20.78 -0.88
N ALA A 115 6.83 -21.74 -1.56
CA ALA A 115 6.95 -21.91 -3.01
C ALA A 115 6.47 -20.66 -3.77
N ASN A 116 5.39 -20.04 -3.32
CA ASN A 116 4.86 -18.80 -3.92
C ASN A 116 5.84 -17.63 -3.76
N VAL A 117 6.41 -17.45 -2.56
CA VAL A 117 7.44 -16.44 -2.30
C VAL A 117 8.64 -16.66 -3.23
N GLN A 118 9.20 -17.88 -3.28
CA GLN A 118 10.37 -18.16 -4.12
C GLN A 118 10.11 -17.86 -5.61
N ARG A 119 8.91 -18.13 -6.10
CA ARG A 119 8.54 -17.94 -7.52
C ARG A 119 8.29 -16.47 -7.87
N ASN A 120 7.60 -15.74 -7.00
CA ASN A 120 6.98 -14.46 -7.37
C ASN A 120 7.58 -13.25 -6.66
N PHE A 121 8.29 -13.44 -5.54
CA PHE A 121 8.80 -12.33 -4.72
C PHE A 121 9.67 -11.35 -5.53
N ALA A 122 10.71 -11.86 -6.21
CA ALA A 122 11.61 -11.02 -6.98
C ALA A 122 10.89 -10.28 -8.12
N LYS A 123 9.95 -10.96 -8.80
CA LYS A 123 9.14 -10.37 -9.87
C LYS A 123 8.31 -9.21 -9.35
N VAL A 124 7.62 -9.38 -8.22
CA VAL A 124 6.79 -8.34 -7.61
C VAL A 124 7.64 -7.16 -7.14
N VAL A 125 8.78 -7.40 -6.49
CA VAL A 125 9.69 -6.33 -6.06
C VAL A 125 10.21 -5.53 -7.26
N ILE A 126 10.70 -6.19 -8.31
CA ILE A 126 11.20 -5.53 -9.51
C ILE A 126 10.09 -4.75 -10.22
N ASN A 127 8.89 -5.31 -10.32
CA ASN A 127 7.76 -4.62 -10.93
C ASN A 127 7.39 -3.36 -10.14
N SER A 128 7.44 -3.44 -8.80
CA SER A 128 7.19 -2.30 -7.93
C SER A 128 8.19 -1.16 -8.16
N TRP A 129 9.45 -1.46 -8.48
CA TRP A 129 10.47 -0.44 -8.76
C TRP A 129 10.20 0.38 -10.03
N LYS A 130 9.25 -0.01 -10.90
CA LYS A 130 8.89 0.80 -12.06
C LYS A 130 8.16 2.09 -11.70
N VAL A 131 7.42 2.09 -10.58
CA VAL A 131 6.52 3.21 -10.21
C VAL A 131 6.91 3.80 -8.87
N TRP A 132 7.20 2.96 -7.89
CA TRP A 132 7.35 3.38 -6.51
C TRP A 132 8.56 4.27 -6.19
N PRO A 133 9.74 4.14 -6.81
CA PRO A 133 10.87 5.02 -6.52
C PRO A 133 10.54 6.48 -6.84
N GLY A 134 9.88 6.74 -7.98
CA GLY A 134 9.43 8.08 -8.37
C GLY A 134 8.40 8.63 -7.40
N ALA A 135 7.36 7.85 -7.10
CA ALA A 135 6.32 8.23 -6.15
C ALA A 135 6.91 8.60 -4.77
N ILE A 136 7.75 7.73 -4.20
CA ILE A 136 8.36 7.94 -2.89
C ILE A 136 9.31 9.15 -2.91
N PHE A 137 10.09 9.35 -3.97
CA PHE A 137 10.93 10.52 -4.11
C PHE A 137 10.13 11.82 -4.07
N LEU A 138 9.05 11.91 -4.85
CA LEU A 138 8.17 13.08 -4.85
C LEU A 138 7.55 13.30 -3.48
N THR A 139 7.11 12.23 -2.81
CA THR A 139 6.57 12.30 -1.45
C THR A 139 7.59 12.78 -0.43
N GLN A 140 8.81 12.25 -0.44
CA GLN A 140 9.86 12.65 0.50
C GLN A 140 10.37 14.07 0.22
N ARG A 141 10.31 14.52 -1.03
CA ARG A 141 10.81 15.83 -1.45
C ARG A 141 9.83 16.97 -1.18
N TYR A 142 8.55 16.76 -1.48
CA TYR A 142 7.55 17.85 -1.53
C TYR A 142 6.50 17.78 -0.43
N LEU A 143 6.18 16.60 0.10
CA LEU A 143 5.10 16.47 1.08
C LEU A 143 5.59 16.65 2.53
N PRO A 144 4.85 17.38 3.36
CA PRO A 144 5.06 17.41 4.81
C PRO A 144 4.91 16.01 5.42
N GLN A 145 5.73 15.69 6.44
CA GLN A 145 5.83 14.35 7.03
C GLN A 145 4.48 13.74 7.44
N HIS A 146 3.55 14.55 7.97
CA HIS A 146 2.25 14.07 8.44
C HIS A 146 1.39 13.52 7.28
N TYR A 147 1.44 14.11 6.09
CA TYR A 147 0.66 13.69 4.92
C TYR A 147 1.30 12.56 4.10
N ARG A 148 2.59 12.28 4.27
CA ARG A 148 3.30 11.29 3.43
C ARG A 148 2.66 9.91 3.45
N SER A 149 2.27 9.41 4.63
CA SER A 149 1.60 8.12 4.78
C SER A 149 0.29 8.07 3.98
N ALA A 150 -0.58 9.06 4.18
CA ALA A 150 -1.89 9.12 3.52
C ALA A 150 -1.76 9.24 2.00
N PHE A 151 -0.79 10.00 1.51
CA PHE A 151 -0.55 10.12 0.08
C PHE A 151 -0.06 8.81 -0.55
N ILE A 152 0.85 8.09 0.12
CA ILE A 152 1.33 6.79 -0.37
C ILE A 152 0.22 5.74 -0.34
N GLU A 153 -0.64 5.74 0.67
CA GLU A 153 -1.79 4.85 0.74
C GLU A 153 -2.80 5.14 -0.36
N LEU A 154 -3.00 6.42 -0.71
CA LEU A 154 -3.84 6.80 -1.84
C LEU A 154 -3.24 6.32 -3.17
N LEU A 155 -1.92 6.44 -3.36
CA LEU A 155 -1.27 5.89 -4.55
C LEU A 155 -1.34 4.35 -4.58
N ALA A 156 -1.26 3.69 -3.43
CA ALA A 156 -1.41 2.24 -3.32
C ALA A 156 -2.81 1.80 -3.77
N PHE A 157 -3.86 2.53 -3.41
CA PHE A 157 -5.21 2.28 -3.92
C PHE A 157 -5.26 2.26 -5.46
N PHE A 158 -4.66 3.25 -6.13
CA PHE A 158 -4.63 3.27 -7.60
C PHE A 158 -3.77 2.16 -8.19
N TRP A 159 -2.67 1.81 -7.52
CA TRP A 159 -1.81 0.70 -7.91
C TRP A 159 -2.56 -0.64 -7.87
N ASP A 160 -3.29 -0.92 -6.78
CA ASP A 160 -4.07 -2.16 -6.63
C ASP A 160 -5.13 -2.31 -7.74
N VAL A 161 -5.77 -1.20 -8.11
CA VAL A 161 -6.74 -1.16 -9.22
C VAL A 161 -6.03 -1.45 -10.55
N TYR A 162 -4.88 -0.84 -10.79
CA TYR A 162 -4.08 -1.06 -11.99
C TYR A 162 -3.61 -2.52 -12.11
N GLU A 163 -3.07 -3.11 -11.04
CA GLU A 163 -2.67 -4.53 -11.04
C GLU A 163 -3.86 -5.44 -11.33
N SER A 164 -5.03 -5.15 -10.76
CA SER A 164 -6.24 -5.92 -11.01
C SER A 164 -6.70 -5.85 -12.47
N LEU A 165 -6.57 -4.68 -13.11
CA LEU A 165 -6.87 -4.51 -14.53
C LEU A 165 -5.90 -5.28 -15.41
N MET A 166 -4.60 -5.23 -15.10
CA MET A 166 -3.59 -5.96 -15.87
C MET A 166 -3.81 -7.47 -15.80
N ILE A 167 -4.06 -8.02 -14.60
CA ILE A 167 -4.35 -9.44 -14.42
C ILE A 167 -5.58 -9.86 -15.23
N CYS A 168 -6.66 -9.08 -15.15
CA CYS A 168 -7.87 -9.35 -15.93
C CYS A 168 -7.63 -9.30 -17.45
N SER A 169 -6.70 -8.45 -17.91
CA SER A 169 -6.36 -8.39 -19.35
C SER A 169 -5.52 -9.58 -19.82
N GLU A 170 -4.60 -10.08 -18.99
CA GLU A 170 -3.77 -11.25 -19.29
C GLU A 170 -4.65 -12.51 -19.40
N GLU A 171 -5.57 -12.72 -18.46
CA GLU A 171 -6.51 -13.87 -18.47
C GLU A 171 -7.35 -13.95 -19.77
N VAL A 172 -7.78 -12.81 -20.31
CA VAL A 172 -8.55 -12.74 -21.57
C VAL A 172 -7.70 -13.04 -22.80
N THR A 173 -6.38 -12.83 -22.71
CA THR A 173 -5.46 -13.06 -23.83
C THR A 173 -5.09 -14.53 -23.92
N ASP A 174 -4.85 -15.18 -22.78
CA ASP A 174 -4.58 -16.63 -22.68
C ASP A 174 -5.79 -17.49 -23.11
N GLU A 175 -7.03 -17.00 -22.97
CA GLU A 175 -8.23 -17.72 -23.47
C GLU A 175 -8.39 -17.69 -25.00
N LYS A 176 -7.64 -16.83 -25.70
CA LYS A 176 -7.74 -16.64 -27.15
C LYS A 176 -6.63 -17.32 -27.94
N GLU A 177 -5.57 -17.77 -27.29
CA GLU A 177 -4.50 -18.60 -27.87
C GLU A 177 -4.81 -20.11 -27.71
#